data_AF-A0A916MWX4-F1
#
_entry.id   AF-A0A916MWX4-F1
#
_cell.length_a   1.000
_cell.length_b   1.000
_cell.length_c   1.000
_cell.angle_alpha   90.00
_cell.angle_beta   90.00
_cell.angle_gamma   90.00
#
_symmetry.space_group_name_H-M   'P 1'
#
loop_
_entity.id
_entity.type
_entity.pdbx_description
1 polymer ?
#
loop_
_entity_poly.entity_id
_entity_poly.type
_entity_poly.pdbx_seq_one_letter_code
_entity_poly.pdbx_strand_id
1 'polypeptide(L)'
;MFLVSNDMTATLPARASLRVVADPGERVAVRCTEGELWLIRDGDPKDTSLAASESFTLPEASRVELYAVTPATLRVTRCRSGGVAGNGWRSRFKRLLGLAQPLRTGN
;
A
#
# COMPACT_ATOMS: atom_id res chain seq x y z
N MET A 1 12.22 -2.67 -4.74
CA MET A 1 12.26 -1.88 -5.99
C MET A 1 11.21 -2.49 -6.90
N PHE A 2 10.19 -1.73 -7.29
CA PHE A 2 9.12 -2.23 -8.17
C PHE A 2 9.60 -2.14 -9.61
N LEU A 3 9.44 -3.22 -10.38
CA LEU A 3 9.96 -3.30 -11.76
C LEU A 3 8.94 -2.82 -12.80
N VAL A 4 7.65 -2.81 -12.45
CA VAL A 4 6.57 -2.35 -13.33
C VAL A 4 5.53 -1.62 -12.50
N SER A 5 5.16 -0.42 -12.94
CA SER A 5 4.00 0.31 -12.42
C SER A 5 2.92 0.37 -13.50
N ASN A 6 1.70 -0.05 -13.17
CA ASN A 6 0.54 0.10 -14.04
C ASN A 6 -0.49 0.98 -13.35
N ASP A 7 -0.97 1.98 -14.06
CA ASP A 7 -1.86 2.99 -13.52
C ASP A 7 -3.19 2.96 -14.26
N MET A 8 -4.28 2.93 -13.50
CA MET A 8 -5.63 2.83 -14.02
C MET A 8 -6.53 3.82 -13.29
N THR A 9 -7.37 4.52 -14.03
CA THR A 9 -8.43 5.37 -13.47
C THR A 9 -9.77 4.68 -13.63
N ALA A 10 -10.61 4.73 -12.59
CA ALA A 10 -11.96 4.22 -12.61
C ALA A 10 -12.92 5.25 -12.01
N THR A 11 -14.10 5.37 -12.58
CA THR A 11 -15.21 6.15 -12.02
C THR A 11 -16.31 5.19 -11.62
N LEU A 12 -16.75 5.31 -10.37
CA LEU A 12 -17.84 4.54 -9.80
C LEU A 12 -19.06 5.44 -9.62
N PRO A 13 -20.24 5.01 -10.10
CA PRO A 13 -21.48 5.68 -9.73
C PRO A 13 -21.75 5.49 -8.23
N ALA A 14 -22.60 6.35 -7.67
CA ALA A 14 -23.02 6.21 -6.29
C ALA A 14 -23.61 4.80 -6.03
N ARG A 15 -23.27 4.24 -4.87
CA ARG A 15 -23.71 2.91 -4.40
C ARG A 15 -23.20 1.73 -5.23
N ALA A 16 -22.17 1.92 -6.05
CA ALA A 16 -21.46 0.83 -6.71
C ALA A 16 -20.24 0.40 -5.90
N SER A 17 -19.83 -0.87 -6.07
CA SER A 17 -18.59 -1.38 -5.48
C SER A 17 -17.57 -1.81 -6.54
N LEU A 18 -16.30 -1.70 -6.18
CA LEU A 18 -15.16 -2.18 -6.94
C LEU A 18 -14.28 -3.02 -6.02
N ARG A 19 -14.00 -4.26 -6.44
CA ARG A 19 -13.05 -5.12 -5.73
C ARG A 19 -11.65 -4.88 -6.26
N VAL A 20 -10.73 -4.55 -5.35
CA VAL A 20 -9.30 -4.44 -5.63
C VAL A 20 -8.58 -5.59 -4.94
N VAL A 21 -7.80 -6.33 -5.72
CA VAL A 21 -6.99 -7.45 -5.26
C VAL A 21 -5.52 -7.13 -5.55
N ALA A 22 -4.66 -7.37 -4.56
CA ALA A 22 -3.21 -7.33 -4.70
C ALA A 22 -2.67 -8.77 -4.68
N ASP A 23 -2.00 -9.17 -5.75
CA ASP A 23 -1.35 -10.47 -5.82
C ASP A 23 -0.13 -10.56 -4.89
N PRO A 24 0.38 -11.77 -4.61
CA PRO A 24 1.67 -11.93 -3.94
C PRO A 24 2.80 -11.18 -4.67
N GLY A 25 3.58 -10.39 -3.95
CA GLY A 25 4.65 -9.55 -4.50
C GLY A 25 4.18 -8.29 -5.22
N GLU A 26 2.87 -8.01 -5.21
CA GLU A 26 2.26 -6.79 -5.71
C GLU A 26 1.87 -5.87 -4.55
N ARG A 27 2.06 -4.56 -4.73
CA ARG A 27 1.42 -3.54 -3.89
C ARG A 27 0.52 -2.68 -4.73
N VAL A 28 -0.66 -2.36 -4.20
CA VAL A 28 -1.65 -1.55 -4.91
C VAL A 28 -1.93 -0.31 -4.08
N ALA A 29 -1.68 0.86 -4.65
CA ALA A 29 -2.09 2.14 -4.09
C ALA A 29 -3.40 2.57 -4.74
N VAL A 30 -4.36 3.00 -3.92
CA VAL A 30 -5.63 3.56 -4.36
C VAL A 30 -5.69 4.99 -3.88
N ARG A 31 -5.92 5.94 -4.79
CA ARG A 31 -6.17 7.34 -4.45
C ARG A 31 -7.58 7.71 -4.89
N CYS A 32 -8.40 8.20 -3.95
CA CYS A 32 -9.65 8.83 -4.31
C CYS A 32 -9.32 10.22 -4.86
N THR A 33 -9.69 10.51 -6.11
CA THR A 33 -9.46 11.83 -6.70
C THR A 33 -10.68 12.73 -6.54
N GLU A 34 -11.87 12.15 -6.45
CA GLU A 34 -13.14 12.85 -6.31
C GLU A 34 -14.17 11.96 -5.61
N GLY A 35 -15.10 12.56 -4.86
CA GLY A 35 -16.16 11.85 -4.16
C GLY A 35 -15.70 11.22 -2.84
N GLU A 36 -16.45 10.22 -2.39
CA GLU A 36 -16.19 9.50 -1.14
C GLU A 36 -16.35 7.99 -1.34
N LEU A 37 -15.37 7.25 -0.85
CA LEU A 37 -15.36 5.78 -0.85
C LEU A 37 -15.32 5.27 0.59
N TRP A 38 -15.96 4.13 0.84
CA TRP A 38 -15.73 3.32 2.03
C TRP A 38 -14.88 2.11 1.68
N LEU A 39 -13.92 1.79 2.54
CA LEU A 39 -13.08 0.61 2.43
C LEU A 39 -13.67 -0.49 3.30
N ILE A 40 -13.98 -1.62 2.67
CA ILE A 40 -14.48 -2.82 3.32
C ILE A 40 -13.39 -3.87 3.21
N ARG A 41 -12.76 -4.20 4.34
CA ARG A 41 -11.70 -5.21 4.45
C ARG A 41 -12.19 -6.40 5.26
N ASP A 42 -11.81 -7.59 4.83
CA ASP A 42 -12.12 -8.80 5.59
C ASP A 42 -11.40 -8.79 6.95
N GLY A 43 -12.17 -8.92 8.03
CA GLY A 43 -11.63 -8.99 9.38
C GLY A 43 -11.20 -7.64 9.98
N ASP A 44 -11.54 -6.52 9.33
CA ASP A 44 -11.29 -5.19 9.87
C ASP A 44 -12.51 -4.68 10.65
N PRO A 45 -12.41 -4.49 11.98
CA PRO A 45 -13.50 -3.95 12.77
C PRO A 45 -13.67 -2.44 12.59
N LYS A 46 -12.75 -1.77 11.86
CA LYS A 46 -12.74 -0.33 11.71
C LYS A 46 -13.30 0.10 10.36
N ASP A 47 -14.42 0.81 10.41
CA ASP A 47 -14.93 1.55 9.26
C ASP A 47 -13.90 2.62 8.85
N THR A 48 -13.38 2.49 7.63
CA THR A 48 -12.41 3.42 7.07
C THR A 48 -13.01 4.03 5.80
N SER A 49 -13.13 5.35 5.75
CA SER A 49 -13.50 6.09 4.55
C SER A 49 -12.25 6.67 3.85
N LEU A 50 -12.38 6.92 2.54
CA LEU A 50 -11.42 7.61 1.68
C LEU A 50 -12.12 8.80 1.04
N ALA A 51 -11.85 9.99 1.54
CA ALA A 51 -12.30 11.24 0.96
C ALA A 51 -11.44 11.64 -0.25
N ALA A 52 -11.89 12.63 -1.00
CA ALA A 52 -11.14 13.16 -2.14
C ALA A 52 -9.72 13.59 -1.73
N SER A 53 -8.75 13.27 -2.59
CA SER A 53 -7.30 13.41 -2.39
C SER A 53 -6.65 12.48 -1.37
N GLU A 54 -7.42 11.67 -0.64
CA GLU A 54 -6.85 10.66 0.24
C GLU A 54 -6.40 9.42 -0.51
N SER A 55 -5.42 8.72 0.07
CA SER A 55 -4.84 7.53 -0.52
C SER A 55 -4.67 6.43 0.50
N PHE A 56 -4.88 5.21 0.04
CA PHE A 56 -4.72 3.99 0.81
C PHE A 56 -3.81 3.03 0.06
N THR A 57 -2.94 2.33 0.78
CA THR A 57 -2.09 1.28 0.20
C THR A 57 -2.55 -0.08 0.69
N LEU A 58 -2.91 -0.94 -0.26
CA LEU A 58 -3.29 -2.31 -0.02
C LEU A 58 -2.03 -3.18 0.15
N PRO A 59 -1.92 -3.96 1.24
CA PRO A 59 -0.82 -4.92 1.44
C PRO A 59 -0.76 -5.99 0.34
N GLU A 60 0.38 -6.64 0.19
CA GLU A 60 0.51 -7.78 -0.73
C GLU A 60 -0.39 -8.96 -0.31
N ALA A 61 -0.80 -9.77 -1.29
CA ALA A 61 -1.66 -10.94 -1.08
C ALA A 61 -2.95 -10.62 -0.27
N SER A 62 -3.56 -9.46 -0.53
CA SER A 62 -4.76 -9.00 0.16
C SER A 62 -5.80 -8.43 -0.79
N ARG A 63 -7.02 -8.21 -0.27
CA ARG A 63 -8.14 -7.66 -1.04
C ARG A 63 -8.89 -6.62 -0.21
N VAL A 64 -9.49 -5.66 -0.91
CA VAL A 64 -10.42 -4.68 -0.34
C VAL A 64 -11.58 -4.49 -1.30
N GLU A 65 -12.76 -4.27 -0.76
CA GLU A 65 -13.91 -3.81 -1.51
C GLU A 65 -14.09 -2.31 -1.27
N LEU A 66 -14.12 -1.55 -2.36
CA LEU A 66 -14.33 -0.10 -2.34
C LEU A 66 -15.79 0.15 -2.66
N TYR A 67 -16.51 0.78 -1.75
CA TYR A 67 -17.91 1.13 -1.93
C TYR A 67 -18.05 2.65 -2.12
N ALA A 68 -18.64 3.08 -3.23
CA ALA A 68 -18.85 4.48 -3.53
C ALA A 68 -20.08 5.01 -2.78
N VAL A 69 -19.87 5.87 -1.78
CA VAL A 69 -20.97 6.49 -1.04
C VAL A 69 -21.65 7.55 -1.91
N THR A 70 -20.83 8.36 -2.57
CA THR A 70 -21.19 9.32 -3.61
C THR A 70 -20.54 8.90 -4.94
N PRO A 71 -20.91 9.47 -6.10
CA PRO A 71 -20.15 9.23 -7.32
C PRO A 71 -18.68 9.57 -7.07
N ALA A 72 -17.78 8.64 -7.38
CA ALA A 72 -16.38 8.74 -6.99
C ALA A 72 -15.46 8.38 -8.15
N THR A 73 -14.38 9.14 -8.28
CA THR A 73 -13.30 8.82 -9.22
C THR A 73 -12.07 8.43 -8.43
N LEU A 74 -11.41 7.35 -8.85
CA LEU A 74 -10.25 6.81 -8.18
C LEU A 74 -9.15 6.42 -9.16
N ARG A 75 -7.92 6.54 -8.69
CA ARG A 75 -6.71 6.13 -9.38
C ARG A 75 -6.11 4.95 -8.65
N VAL A 76 -5.90 3.85 -9.37
CA VAL A 76 -5.27 2.62 -8.90
C VAL A 76 -3.90 2.51 -9.52
N THR A 77 -2.87 2.55 -8.69
CA THR A 77 -1.48 2.35 -9.12
C THR A 77 -0.99 1.02 -8.57
N ARG A 78 -0.68 0.10 -9.47
CA ARG A 78 -0.15 -1.23 -9.15
C ARG A 78 1.36 -1.23 -9.31
N CYS A 79 2.06 -1.84 -8.38
CA CYS A 79 3.51 -1.90 -8.33
C CYS A 79 3.95 -3.34 -8.05
N ARG A 80 4.56 -4.00 -9.03
CA ARG A 80 5.04 -5.39 -8.87
C ARG A 80 6.51 -5.41 -8.48
N SER A 81 6.83 -6.06 -7.36
CA SER A 81 8.21 -6.36 -7.00
C SER A 81 8.67 -7.50 -7.90
N GLY A 82 9.57 -7.22 -8.85
CA GLY A 82 10.13 -8.30 -9.64
C GLY A 82 11.01 -9.20 -8.79
N GLY A 83 10.86 -10.51 -8.98
CA GLY A 83 11.65 -11.51 -8.28
C GLY A 83 13.15 -11.36 -8.59
N VAL A 84 13.94 -11.49 -7.51
CA VAL A 84 15.41 -11.65 -7.43
C VAL A 84 16.26 -10.38 -7.60
N ALA A 85 16.45 -9.65 -6.50
CA ALA A 85 17.73 -8.99 -6.17
C ALA A 85 17.85 -8.63 -4.68
N GLY A 86 18.59 -9.45 -3.94
CA GLY A 86 19.48 -8.96 -2.89
C GLY A 86 19.01 -9.03 -1.44
N ASN A 87 19.55 -10.02 -0.73
CA ASN A 87 19.75 -10.09 0.72
C ASN A 87 20.59 -8.90 1.31
N GLY A 88 20.46 -7.68 0.79
CA GLY A 88 21.37 -6.55 1.08
C GLY A 88 20.81 -5.46 2.01
N TRP A 89 19.50 -5.39 2.27
CA TRP A 89 18.92 -4.30 3.08
C TRP A 89 19.09 -4.53 4.59
N ARG A 90 18.94 -5.77 5.05
CA ARG A 90 19.07 -6.10 6.49
C ARG A 90 20.51 -5.90 7.02
N SER A 91 21.51 -5.87 6.14
CA SER A 91 22.89 -5.53 6.52
C SER A 91 23.13 -4.02 6.69
N ARG A 92 22.38 -3.16 5.98
CA ARG A 92 22.50 -1.70 6.16
C ARG A 92 21.87 -1.19 7.44
N PHE A 93 20.81 -1.83 7.95
CA PHE A 93 20.22 -1.45 9.24
C PHE A 93 21.04 -1.91 10.46
N LYS A 94 21.84 -2.99 10.34
CA LYS A 94 22.78 -3.37 11.41
C LYS A 94 24.03 -2.48 11.49
N ARG A 95 24.36 -1.75 10.43
CA ARG A 95 25.50 -0.80 10.43
C ARG A 95 25.18 0.56 11.07
N LEU A 96 23.90 0.89 11.26
CA LEU A 96 23.48 2.15 11.88
C LEU A 96 23.23 2.07 13.38
N LEU A 97 23.19 0.85 13.96
CA LEU A 97 23.01 0.61 15.40
C LEU A 97 24.30 0.16 16.11
N GLY A 98 25.45 0.30 15.45
CA GLY A 98 26.76 -0.10 15.97
C GLY A 98 27.65 1.09 16.33
N LEU A 99 27.19 2.03 17.15
CA LEU A 99 28.03 3.07 17.75
C LEU A 99 27.67 3.27 19.22
N ALA A 100 28.19 2.37 20.05
CA ALA A 100 28.58 2.66 21.44
C ALA A 100 29.38 1.47 22.00
N GLN A 101 30.66 1.38 21.65
CA GLN A 101 31.64 0.76 22.55
C GLN A 101 32.61 1.85 22.96
N PRO A 102 32.74 2.20 24.24
CA PRO A 102 33.98 2.76 24.75
C PRO A 102 34.84 1.63 25.30
N LEU A 103 35.90 1.35 24.54
CA LEU A 103 37.29 1.20 24.97
C LEU A 103 37.56 0.40 26.25
N ARG A 104 38.05 -0.82 26.01
CA ARG A 104 38.94 -1.58 26.88
C ARG A 104 40.31 -0.89 26.90
N THR A 105 40.72 -0.33 28.02
CA THR A 105 42.14 -0.07 28.33
C THR A 105 42.49 -0.93 29.52
N GLY A 106 43.36 -1.92 29.30
CA GLY A 106 44.00 -2.66 30.38
C GLY A 106 45.20 -1.88 30.90
N ASN A 107 45.38 -1.88 32.22
CA ASN A 107 46.53 -2.48 32.87
C ASN A 107 46.13 -2.88 34.29
#